data_AF-A0A5D6Y8R0-F1
#
_entry.id   AF-A0A5D6Y8R0-F1
#
_cell.length_a   1.000
_cell.length_b   1.000
_cell.length_c   1.000
_cell.angle_alpha   90.00
_cell.angle_beta   90.00
_cell.angle_gamma   90.00
#
_symmetry.space_group_name_H-M   'P 1'
#
loop_
_entity.id
_entity.type
_entity.pdbx_description
1 polymer ?
#
loop_
_entity_poly.entity_id
_entity_poly.type
_entity_poly.pdbx_seq_one_letter_code
_entity_poly.pdbx_strand_id
1 'polypeptide(L)'
;MKTSTSDGRTEWRQRQPGDGRDEIEARQRRSSRENVDRRTRRQHSMLTPIESSKCSLVSDPWPPQNAHLRTNHNPHVIRMLSILHFGSYGCSVSCRFYSCRNAHLGIFCTPTCSPFGGCCGNWLEESRAVAIQQSEITGARTIVAVDAIEKDVAVGEYLSELRLVDVSRHKRGRNSGYAFVMRTTSLSGGKLRVCVDAERFRSAVRFVNRACEPSVHLQELANGYRHMVVVVTCRAVHAGEELTVSYGDDLSFVCRCGSDVCVH
;
A
#
# COMPACT_ATOMS: atom_id res chain seq x y z
N MET A 1 -20.04 55.40 5.69
CA MET A 1 -21.06 56.03 6.53
C MET A 1 -20.48 57.36 7.00
N LYS A 2 -21.16 58.48 6.74
CA LYS A 2 -20.64 59.86 6.92
C LYS A 2 -21.02 60.41 8.31
N THR A 3 -20.11 61.16 8.92
CA THR A 3 -20.39 62.07 10.05
C THR A 3 -19.65 63.37 9.82
N SER A 4 -20.38 64.50 9.78
CA SER A 4 -19.83 65.85 9.67
C SER A 4 -19.46 66.39 11.05
N THR A 5 -18.23 66.86 11.22
CA THR A 5 -17.83 67.72 12.34
C THR A 5 -17.81 69.18 11.89
N SER A 6 -18.06 70.11 12.81
CA SER A 6 -18.34 71.54 12.58
C SER A 6 -17.19 72.37 12.01
N ASP A 7 -16.02 71.77 11.74
CA ASP A 7 -14.78 72.53 11.51
C ASP A 7 -14.24 72.38 10.07
N GLY A 8 -15.07 71.95 9.12
CA GLY A 8 -14.78 72.05 7.69
C GLY A 8 -13.60 71.23 7.16
N ARG A 9 -13.07 70.23 7.91
CA ARG A 9 -12.08 69.27 7.40
C ARG A 9 -12.71 67.93 7.05
N THR A 10 -12.52 67.52 5.79
CA THR A 10 -12.91 66.20 5.29
C THR A 10 -11.79 65.18 5.55
N GLU A 11 -11.99 64.24 6.46
CA GLU A 11 -11.12 63.07 6.62
C GLU A 11 -11.65 61.86 5.82
N TRP A 12 -10.79 61.27 4.99
CA TRP A 12 -11.05 60.01 4.32
C TRP A 12 -10.52 58.84 5.16
N ARG A 13 -11.39 58.08 5.84
CA ARG A 13 -11.01 56.76 6.35
C ARG A 13 -10.95 55.76 5.18
N GLN A 14 -9.73 55.39 4.78
CA GLN A 14 -9.52 54.21 3.95
C GLN A 14 -9.94 52.95 4.74
N ARG A 15 -10.80 52.11 4.15
CA ARG A 15 -11.02 50.75 4.64
C ARG A 15 -9.72 49.97 4.39
N GLN A 16 -9.12 49.45 5.45
CA GLN A 16 -8.05 48.45 5.37
C GLN A 16 -8.61 47.17 4.74
N PRO A 17 -8.08 46.68 3.61
CA PRO A 17 -8.43 45.37 3.06
C PRO A 17 -7.60 44.31 3.79
N GLY A 18 -8.00 43.97 5.03
CA GLY A 18 -7.22 43.05 5.88
C GLY A 18 -7.95 41.79 6.34
N ASP A 19 -9.28 41.80 6.45
CA ASP A 19 -9.93 40.83 7.36
C ASP A 19 -10.35 39.49 6.71
N GLY A 20 -10.40 39.41 5.38
CA GLY A 20 -10.93 38.22 4.69
C GLY A 20 -9.90 37.14 4.34
N ARG A 21 -8.61 37.48 4.20
CA ARG A 21 -7.56 36.51 3.83
C ARG A 21 -7.08 35.71 5.05
N ASP A 22 -6.98 36.36 6.19
CA ASP A 22 -6.50 35.73 7.42
C ASP A 22 -7.50 34.69 7.95
N GLU A 23 -8.81 34.92 7.79
CA GLU A 23 -9.84 33.93 8.13
C GLU A 23 -9.84 32.71 7.20
N ILE A 24 -9.60 32.91 5.90
CA ILE A 24 -9.51 31.82 4.91
C ILE A 24 -8.26 30.98 5.18
N GLU A 25 -7.11 31.61 5.43
CA GLU A 25 -5.88 30.91 5.81
C GLU A 25 -6.04 30.17 7.14
N ALA A 26 -6.69 30.77 8.13
CA ALA A 26 -6.95 30.12 9.41
C ALA A 26 -7.87 28.89 9.27
N ARG A 27 -8.89 28.96 8.41
CA ARG A 27 -9.76 27.81 8.08
C ARG A 27 -9.01 26.71 7.34
N GLN A 28 -8.16 27.07 6.38
CA GLN A 28 -7.31 26.10 5.66
C GLN A 28 -6.30 25.42 6.57
N ARG A 29 -5.70 26.16 7.53
CA ARG A 29 -4.79 25.60 8.54
C ARG A 29 -5.50 24.68 9.53
N ARG A 30 -6.73 25.02 9.98
CA ARG A 30 -7.55 24.14 10.84
C ARG A 30 -7.95 22.85 10.12
N SER A 31 -8.44 22.94 8.88
CA SER A 31 -8.77 21.77 8.05
C SER A 31 -7.55 20.88 7.77
N SER A 32 -6.38 21.48 7.56
CA SER A 32 -5.12 20.75 7.40
C SER A 32 -4.70 20.04 8.69
N ARG A 33 -4.83 20.68 9.86
CA ARG A 33 -4.54 20.07 11.16
C ARG A 33 -5.50 18.93 11.49
N GLU A 34 -6.79 19.09 11.24
CA GLU A 34 -7.78 18.02 11.45
C GLU A 34 -7.56 16.82 10.53
N ASN A 35 -7.13 17.05 9.27
CA ASN A 35 -6.75 15.96 8.36
C ASN A 35 -5.46 15.26 8.78
N VAL A 36 -4.49 16.00 9.33
CA VAL A 36 -3.27 15.41 9.91
C VAL A 36 -3.64 14.58 11.14
N ASP A 37 -4.44 15.08 12.07
CA ASP A 37 -4.85 14.34 13.27
C ASP A 37 -5.68 13.10 12.94
N ARG A 38 -6.58 13.17 11.93
CA ARG A 38 -7.31 11.99 11.44
C ARG A 38 -6.38 10.94 10.82
N ARG A 39 -5.34 11.36 10.10
CA ARG A 39 -4.31 10.47 9.55
C ARG A 39 -3.45 9.84 10.64
N THR A 40 -3.01 10.63 11.62
CA THR A 40 -2.21 10.14 12.75
C THR A 40 -3.00 9.15 13.59
N ARG A 41 -4.28 9.42 13.87
CA ARG A 41 -5.16 8.51 14.62
C ARG A 41 -5.44 7.20 13.87
N ARG A 42 -5.56 7.24 12.54
CA ARG A 42 -5.64 6.03 11.69
C ARG A 42 -4.34 5.24 11.68
N GLN A 43 -3.18 5.90 11.67
CA GLN A 43 -1.89 5.21 11.76
C GLN A 43 -1.72 4.52 13.12
N HIS A 44 -2.09 5.17 14.23
CA HIS A 44 -2.02 4.55 15.57
C HIS A 44 -2.92 3.32 15.73
N SER A 45 -4.07 3.28 15.04
CA SER A 45 -4.99 2.13 15.05
C SER A 45 -4.39 0.88 14.39
N MET A 46 -3.53 1.02 13.38
CA MET A 46 -2.96 -0.13 12.64
C MET A 46 -1.76 -0.81 13.32
N LEU A 47 -1.38 -0.38 14.53
CA LEU A 47 -0.05 -0.62 15.11
C LEU A 47 -0.05 -1.48 16.38
N THR A 48 -1.15 -2.15 16.70
CA THR A 48 -1.20 -3.11 17.82
C THR A 48 -1.41 -4.51 17.26
N PRO A 49 -0.56 -5.50 17.64
CA PRO A 49 -0.95 -6.90 17.54
C PRO A 49 -2.33 -7.04 18.17
N ILE A 50 -3.20 -7.79 17.53
CA ILE A 50 -4.48 -8.15 18.14
C ILE A 50 -4.13 -9.07 19.32
N GLU A 51 -4.04 -8.52 20.53
CA GLU A 51 -4.16 -9.32 21.75
C GLU A 51 -5.50 -10.07 21.66
N SER A 52 -5.49 -11.36 22.02
CA SER A 52 -6.54 -12.37 21.74
C SER A 52 -7.95 -12.13 22.30
N SER A 53 -8.31 -10.90 22.61
CA SER A 53 -9.62 -10.49 23.11
C SER A 53 -10.52 -10.06 21.95
N LYS A 54 -11.55 -10.88 21.67
CA LYS A 54 -12.68 -10.66 20.73
C LYS A 54 -12.29 -9.99 19.40
N CYS A 55 -11.94 -10.80 18.41
CA CYS A 55 -11.90 -10.37 17.02
C CYS A 55 -12.93 -11.09 16.18
N SER A 56 -13.58 -10.35 15.30
CA SER A 56 -14.53 -10.87 14.33
C SER A 56 -13.89 -10.92 12.94
N LEU A 57 -14.08 -12.05 12.27
CA LEU A 57 -13.86 -12.15 10.83
C LEU A 57 -14.98 -11.38 10.16
N VAL A 58 -14.64 -10.32 9.43
CA VAL A 58 -15.63 -9.47 8.78
C VAL A 58 -15.82 -9.94 7.34
N SER A 59 -17.07 -10.26 6.98
CA SER A 59 -17.46 -10.45 5.58
C SER A 59 -17.57 -9.08 4.90
N ASP A 60 -16.77 -8.86 3.85
CA ASP A 60 -16.63 -7.60 3.07
C ASP A 60 -16.27 -6.33 3.91
N PRO A 61 -15.07 -6.26 4.53
CA PRO A 61 -14.67 -5.20 5.47
C PRO A 61 -14.31 -3.85 4.84
N TRP A 62 -14.66 -3.67 3.58
CA TRP A 62 -14.18 -2.58 2.76
C TRP A 62 -15.07 -1.34 2.87
N PRO A 63 -14.49 -0.15 3.03
CA PRO A 63 -15.25 1.09 2.92
C PRO A 63 -15.89 1.20 1.52
N PRO A 64 -17.09 1.77 1.40
CA PRO A 64 -17.80 1.93 0.11
C PRO A 64 -17.04 2.81 -0.92
N GLN A 65 -15.94 3.45 -0.52
CA GLN A 65 -15.18 4.41 -1.32
C GLN A 65 -13.97 3.79 -2.06
N ASN A 66 -13.66 2.50 -1.81
CA ASN A 66 -12.50 1.87 -2.41
C ASN A 66 -12.87 1.20 -3.74
N ALA A 67 -12.19 1.56 -4.83
CA ALA A 67 -12.38 0.90 -6.11
C ALA A 67 -11.78 -0.51 -6.13
N HIS A 68 -12.50 -1.47 -6.71
CA HIS A 68 -12.00 -2.80 -7.00
C HIS A 68 -11.19 -2.75 -8.30
N LEU A 69 -9.89 -3.04 -8.21
CA LEU A 69 -9.00 -3.05 -9.36
C LEU A 69 -8.84 -4.48 -9.88
N ARG A 70 -8.62 -4.63 -11.19
CA ARG A 70 -8.08 -5.87 -11.78
C ARG A 70 -6.60 -5.74 -12.12
N THR A 71 -6.09 -4.51 -12.18
CA THR A 71 -4.71 -4.14 -12.48
C THR A 71 -4.40 -2.81 -11.79
N ASN A 72 -3.11 -2.50 -11.60
CA ASN A 72 -2.70 -1.20 -11.09
C ASN A 72 -3.30 -0.03 -11.88
N HIS A 73 -3.81 0.97 -11.17
CA HIS A 73 -4.33 2.21 -11.74
C HIS A 73 -3.15 3.13 -12.12
N ASN A 74 -3.03 3.50 -13.40
CA ASN A 74 -1.90 4.29 -13.91
C ASN A 74 -2.37 5.61 -14.54
N PRO A 75 -2.84 6.59 -13.73
CA PRO A 75 -3.41 7.84 -14.25
C PRO A 75 -2.37 8.73 -14.93
N HIS A 76 -1.09 8.58 -14.58
CA HIS A 76 0.01 9.38 -15.12
C HIS A 76 0.70 8.73 -16.32
N VAL A 77 0.16 7.61 -16.84
CA VAL A 77 0.71 6.89 -17.99
C VAL A 77 2.20 6.59 -17.80
N ILE A 78 2.59 6.19 -16.58
CA ILE A 78 3.96 5.83 -16.24
C ILE A 78 4.35 4.63 -17.11
N ARG A 79 5.38 4.82 -17.93
CA ARG A 79 5.88 3.79 -18.84
C ARG A 79 7.05 3.07 -18.20
N MET A 80 6.98 1.75 -18.21
CA MET A 80 8.04 0.85 -17.73
C MET A 80 8.51 -0.02 -18.89
N LEU A 81 9.70 -0.61 -18.76
CA LEU A 81 10.26 -1.51 -19.77
C LEU A 81 9.35 -2.73 -19.96
N SER A 82 9.19 -3.19 -21.20
CA SER A 82 8.55 -4.47 -21.45
C SER A 82 9.50 -5.60 -21.07
N ILE A 83 9.04 -6.56 -20.27
CA ILE A 83 9.82 -7.71 -19.84
C ILE A 83 9.32 -8.96 -20.55
N LEU A 84 10.20 -9.65 -21.28
CA LEU A 84 9.85 -10.87 -22.01
C LEU A 84 9.93 -12.09 -21.10
N HIS A 85 8.95 -12.99 -21.21
CA HIS A 85 8.93 -14.24 -20.46
C HIS A 85 9.83 -15.32 -21.09
N PHE A 86 10.28 -16.30 -20.29
CA PHE A 86 11.18 -17.38 -20.75
C PHE A 86 10.48 -18.49 -21.56
N GLY A 87 9.19 -18.33 -21.86
CA GLY A 87 8.39 -19.31 -22.62
C GLY A 87 7.92 -20.50 -21.78
N SER A 88 7.25 -21.46 -22.43
CA SER A 88 6.46 -22.53 -21.78
C SER A 88 7.26 -23.60 -21.03
N TYR A 89 8.58 -23.66 -21.22
CA TYR A 89 9.45 -24.68 -20.60
C TYR A 89 9.93 -24.31 -19.19
N GLY A 90 9.48 -23.17 -18.65
CA GLY A 90 9.93 -22.65 -17.35
C GLY A 90 9.16 -23.16 -16.13
N CYS A 91 8.11 -23.97 -16.30
CA CYS A 91 7.24 -24.41 -15.21
C CYS A 91 7.09 -25.94 -15.13
N SER A 92 7.15 -26.49 -13.91
CA SER A 92 6.75 -27.85 -13.53
C SER A 92 5.29 -27.91 -13.03
N VAL A 93 4.73 -29.13 -12.94
CA VAL A 93 3.31 -29.48 -12.74
C VAL A 93 2.66 -28.94 -11.45
N SER A 94 3.45 -28.32 -10.58
CA SER A 94 2.96 -27.65 -9.37
C SER A 94 3.96 -26.58 -8.94
N CYS A 95 4.36 -25.69 -9.85
CA CYS A 95 5.35 -24.67 -9.49
C CYS A 95 4.93 -23.87 -8.26
N ARG A 96 5.63 -24.06 -7.14
CA ARG A 96 5.75 -23.03 -6.11
C ARG A 96 6.52 -21.83 -6.68
N PHE A 97 6.36 -20.66 -6.08
CA PHE A 97 6.94 -19.41 -6.56
C PHE A 97 8.43 -19.57 -6.89
N TYR A 98 9.27 -19.98 -5.93
CA TYR A 98 10.72 -20.20 -6.17
C TYR A 98 11.09 -21.55 -6.79
N SER A 99 10.14 -22.28 -7.37
CA SER A 99 10.45 -23.41 -8.25
C SER A 99 10.16 -23.08 -9.72
N CYS A 100 9.48 -21.95 -9.97
CA CYS A 100 9.19 -21.45 -11.30
C CYS A 100 10.39 -20.66 -11.82
N ARG A 101 10.91 -21.04 -12.99
CA ARG A 101 12.03 -20.33 -13.64
C ARG A 101 11.67 -18.88 -13.98
N ASN A 102 10.42 -18.62 -14.37
CA ASN A 102 9.95 -17.25 -14.62
C ASN A 102 9.95 -16.44 -13.32
N ALA A 103 9.41 -16.98 -12.22
CA ALA A 103 9.35 -16.27 -10.94
C ALA A 103 10.75 -15.92 -10.40
N HIS A 104 11.75 -16.81 -10.56
CA HIS A 104 13.13 -16.51 -10.22
C HIS A 104 13.71 -15.29 -10.94
N LEU A 105 13.23 -15.01 -12.16
CA LEU A 105 13.63 -13.87 -12.97
C LEU A 105 12.74 -12.64 -12.74
N GLY A 106 11.83 -12.68 -11.75
CA GLY A 106 10.87 -11.62 -11.53
C GLY A 106 9.79 -11.56 -12.60
N ILE A 107 9.41 -12.70 -13.18
CA ILE A 107 8.43 -12.79 -14.26
C ILE A 107 7.23 -13.61 -13.80
N PHE A 108 6.02 -13.06 -13.88
CA PHE A 108 4.80 -13.81 -13.58
C PHE A 108 4.34 -14.62 -14.81
N CYS A 109 3.67 -15.74 -14.58
CA CYS A 109 3.20 -16.59 -15.68
C CYS A 109 1.89 -16.09 -16.28
N THR A 110 1.73 -16.28 -17.58
CA THR A 110 0.49 -16.08 -18.34
C THR A 110 0.07 -17.40 -18.99
N PRO A 111 -1.17 -17.54 -19.50
CA PRO A 111 -1.57 -18.74 -20.23
C PRO A 111 -0.68 -19.03 -21.45
N THR A 112 -0.01 -18.00 -21.98
CA THR A 112 0.90 -18.11 -23.12
C THR A 112 2.29 -18.66 -22.78
N CYS A 113 2.74 -18.57 -21.52
CA CYS A 113 4.07 -19.02 -21.09
C CYS A 113 4.03 -20.06 -19.96
N SER A 114 2.84 -20.52 -19.59
CA SER A 114 2.63 -21.62 -18.67
C SER A 114 2.14 -22.85 -19.44
N PRO A 115 2.79 -24.01 -19.32
CA PRO A 115 2.30 -25.26 -19.91
C PRO A 115 1.00 -25.73 -19.24
N PHE A 116 0.60 -25.11 -18.13
CA PHE A 116 -0.63 -25.38 -17.39
C PHE A 116 -1.73 -24.34 -17.66
N GLY A 117 -1.64 -23.58 -18.76
CA GLY A 117 -2.69 -22.64 -19.15
C GLY A 117 -2.95 -21.50 -18.14
N GLY A 118 -1.96 -21.19 -17.30
CA GLY A 118 -2.12 -20.23 -16.21
C GLY A 118 -2.60 -20.86 -14.90
N CYS A 119 -2.41 -22.16 -14.67
CA CYS A 119 -2.72 -22.79 -13.38
C CYS A 119 -1.47 -23.13 -12.53
N CYS A 120 -0.30 -22.60 -12.88
CA CYS A 120 0.90 -22.82 -12.08
C CYS A 120 0.92 -21.86 -10.87
N GLY A 121 1.64 -22.16 -9.78
CA GLY A 121 1.68 -21.27 -8.60
C GLY A 121 2.45 -19.95 -8.78
N ASN A 122 2.87 -19.62 -10.01
CA ASN A 122 3.29 -18.28 -10.44
C ASN A 122 2.22 -17.58 -11.30
N TRP A 123 1.03 -18.16 -11.40
CA TRP A 123 -0.20 -17.50 -11.79
C TRP A 123 -0.77 -16.76 -10.59
N LEU A 124 -1.33 -15.59 -10.86
CA LEU A 124 -1.69 -14.64 -9.83
C LEU A 124 -3.20 -14.51 -9.77
N GLU A 125 -3.77 -15.08 -8.73
CA GLU A 125 -5.15 -14.90 -8.30
C GLU A 125 -5.15 -14.59 -6.80
N GLU A 126 -6.13 -13.83 -6.32
CA GLU A 126 -6.29 -13.62 -4.88
C GLU A 126 -6.59 -14.95 -4.18
N SER A 127 -5.79 -15.29 -3.18
CA SER A 127 -5.96 -16.55 -2.46
C SER A 127 -7.23 -16.53 -1.61
N ARG A 128 -8.01 -17.60 -1.70
CA ARG A 128 -9.16 -17.84 -0.80
C ARG A 128 -8.72 -18.30 0.59
N ALA A 129 -7.44 -18.60 0.78
CA ALA A 129 -6.88 -19.01 2.06
C ALA A 129 -6.54 -17.82 2.96
N VAL A 130 -6.86 -16.57 2.56
CA VAL A 130 -6.67 -15.38 3.40
C VAL A 130 -7.96 -14.57 3.53
N ALA A 131 -8.12 -13.92 4.68
CA ALA A 131 -9.21 -12.99 4.95
C ALA A 131 -8.73 -11.75 5.70
N ILE A 132 -9.48 -10.67 5.58
CA ILE A 132 -9.26 -9.48 6.40
C ILE A 132 -9.96 -9.68 7.75
N GLN A 133 -9.20 -9.54 8.82
CA GLN A 133 -9.72 -9.48 10.18
C GLN A 133 -9.68 -8.04 10.68
N GLN A 134 -10.71 -7.63 11.43
CA GLN A 134 -10.77 -6.29 12.01
C GLN A 134 -10.91 -6.39 13.53
N SER A 135 -10.11 -5.60 14.26
CA SER A 135 -10.29 -5.44 15.70
C SER A 135 -11.53 -4.58 15.97
N GLU A 136 -12.42 -5.07 16.83
CA GLU A 136 -13.60 -4.31 17.26
C GLU A 136 -13.23 -3.12 18.15
N ILE A 137 -12.13 -3.22 18.88
CA ILE A 137 -11.67 -2.20 19.83
C ILE A 137 -10.98 -1.05 19.10
N THR A 138 -9.98 -1.37 18.26
CA THR A 138 -9.13 -0.35 17.63
C THR A 138 -9.57 -0.01 16.21
N GLY A 139 -10.40 -0.83 15.58
CA GLY A 139 -10.71 -0.76 14.15
C GLY A 139 -9.52 -1.14 13.25
N ALA A 140 -8.42 -1.63 13.82
CA ALA A 140 -7.26 -2.11 13.09
C ALA A 140 -7.67 -3.23 12.15
N ARG A 141 -7.06 -3.29 10.96
CA ARG A 141 -7.25 -4.41 10.04
C ARG A 141 -5.94 -5.16 9.88
N THR A 142 -6.04 -6.46 9.75
CA THR A 142 -4.93 -7.34 9.40
C THR A 142 -5.38 -8.40 8.40
N ILE A 143 -4.43 -9.13 7.83
CA ILE A 143 -4.68 -10.31 7.01
C ILE A 143 -4.37 -11.55 7.82
N VAL A 144 -5.31 -12.47 7.88
CA VAL A 144 -5.14 -13.78 8.53
C VAL A 144 -5.31 -14.89 7.53
N ALA A 145 -4.58 -15.97 7.73
CA ALA A 145 -4.80 -17.22 7.03
C ALA A 145 -6.10 -17.87 7.54
N VAL A 146 -7.03 -18.21 6.65
CA VAL A 146 -8.25 -18.97 6.99
C VAL A 146 -8.09 -20.47 6.71
N ASP A 147 -7.03 -20.84 6.00
CA ASP A 147 -6.59 -22.22 5.77
C ASP A 147 -5.06 -22.26 5.82
N ALA A 148 -4.47 -23.45 5.94
CA ALA A 148 -3.02 -23.62 5.90
C ALA A 148 -2.46 -23.18 4.54
N ILE A 149 -1.40 -22.38 4.57
CA ILE A 149 -0.73 -21.89 3.36
C ILE A 149 0.70 -22.43 3.36
N GLU A 150 1.08 -23.12 2.29
CA GLU A 150 2.45 -23.60 2.15
C GLU A 150 3.45 -22.44 1.96
N LYS A 151 4.73 -22.75 2.16
CA LYS A 151 5.84 -21.87 1.79
C LYS A 151 5.87 -21.64 0.27
N ASP A 152 6.29 -20.45 -0.15
CA ASP A 152 6.48 -20.04 -1.55
C ASP A 152 5.18 -20.02 -2.37
N VAL A 153 4.08 -19.64 -1.73
CA VAL A 153 2.76 -19.46 -2.35
C VAL A 153 2.46 -17.98 -2.47
N ALA A 154 2.11 -17.53 -3.67
CA ALA A 154 1.59 -16.18 -3.89
C ALA A 154 0.17 -16.09 -3.32
N VAL A 155 -0.08 -15.16 -2.39
CA VAL A 155 -1.37 -15.03 -1.70
C VAL A 155 -2.26 -13.92 -2.29
N GLY A 156 -1.67 -12.98 -3.03
CA GLY A 156 -2.43 -11.94 -3.70
C GLY A 156 -1.57 -10.84 -4.31
N GLU A 157 -2.20 -10.08 -5.20
CA GLU A 157 -1.60 -8.91 -5.85
C GLU A 157 -1.75 -7.67 -4.97
N TYR A 158 -0.68 -6.90 -4.81
CA TYR A 158 -0.70 -5.61 -4.13
C TYR A 158 -1.25 -4.51 -5.06
N LEU A 159 -2.53 -4.62 -5.42
CA LEU A 159 -3.19 -3.70 -6.36
C LEU A 159 -3.24 -2.26 -5.84
N SER A 160 -2.85 -1.31 -6.69
CA SER A 160 -2.58 0.06 -6.24
C SER A 160 -2.74 1.10 -7.36
N GLU A 161 -2.51 2.37 -7.02
CA GLU A 161 -2.14 3.39 -7.99
C GLU A 161 -0.62 3.40 -8.22
N LEU A 162 -0.19 3.61 -9.47
CA LEU A 162 1.20 3.85 -9.81
C LEU A 162 1.54 5.34 -9.64
N ARG A 163 2.63 5.60 -8.91
CA ARG A 163 3.17 6.94 -8.69
C ARG A 163 4.66 6.98 -8.97
N LEU A 164 5.17 8.18 -9.25
CA LEU A 164 6.61 8.44 -9.27
C LEU A 164 7.03 9.09 -7.97
N VAL A 165 8.09 8.57 -7.35
CA VAL A 165 8.66 9.10 -6.10
C VAL A 165 10.16 9.32 -6.26
N ASP A 166 10.73 10.28 -5.55
CA ASP A 166 12.17 10.54 -5.58
C ASP A 166 12.95 9.32 -5.06
N VAL A 167 14.14 9.03 -5.59
CA VAL A 167 15.05 7.99 -5.06
C VAL A 167 15.50 8.33 -3.63
N SER A 168 15.67 9.61 -3.33
CA SER A 168 16.08 10.11 -2.02
C SER A 168 14.92 10.07 -1.04
N ARG A 169 15.09 9.30 0.04
CA ARG A 169 14.09 9.17 1.12
C ARG A 169 13.69 10.52 1.71
N HIS A 170 14.66 11.42 1.92
CA HIS A 170 14.41 12.75 2.49
C HIS A 170 13.57 13.66 1.59
N LYS A 171 13.48 13.36 0.29
CA LYS A 171 12.68 14.11 -0.68
C LYS A 171 11.32 13.48 -0.94
N ARG A 172 11.08 12.26 -0.43
CA ARG A 172 9.78 11.60 -0.55
C ARG A 172 8.80 12.24 0.43
N GLY A 173 7.55 12.33 0.02
CA GLY A 173 6.46 12.54 0.97
C GLY A 173 6.40 11.39 1.98
N ARG A 174 5.87 11.67 3.18
CA ARG A 174 5.68 10.66 4.22
C ARG A 174 4.80 9.52 3.69
N ASN A 175 5.27 8.29 3.83
CA ASN A 175 4.49 7.11 3.49
C ASN A 175 3.28 7.01 4.44
N SER A 176 2.06 6.96 3.91
CA SER A 176 0.85 6.79 4.70
C SER A 176 0.73 5.37 5.30
N GLY A 177 1.58 4.44 4.85
CA GLY A 177 1.66 3.04 5.30
C GLY A 177 1.37 2.02 4.19
N TYR A 178 1.02 2.48 2.99
CA TYR A 178 0.55 1.64 1.88
C TYR A 178 1.38 1.74 0.60
N ALA A 179 2.47 2.50 0.66
CA ALA A 179 3.33 2.73 -0.48
C ALA A 179 4.52 1.75 -0.47
N PHE A 180 4.74 1.06 -1.59
CA PHE A 180 5.92 0.24 -1.83
C PHE A 180 6.68 0.77 -3.05
N VAL A 181 7.97 1.08 -2.86
CA VAL A 181 8.83 1.60 -3.93
C VAL A 181 9.48 0.45 -4.67
N MET A 182 9.17 0.33 -5.95
CA MET A 182 9.62 -0.74 -6.81
C MET A 182 11.11 -0.62 -7.17
N ARG A 183 11.72 -1.76 -7.51
CA ARG A 183 13.00 -1.89 -8.19
C ARG A 183 12.94 -1.33 -9.61
N THR A 184 11.81 -1.50 -10.30
CA THR A 184 11.58 -0.93 -11.64
C THR A 184 11.65 0.59 -11.65
N THR A 185 12.27 1.10 -12.70
CA THR A 185 12.36 2.53 -13.02
C THR A 185 11.40 2.89 -14.15
N SER A 186 10.97 4.15 -14.16
CA SER A 186 10.22 4.69 -15.29
C SER A 186 11.14 4.93 -16.48
N LEU A 187 10.62 4.74 -17.69
CA LEU A 187 11.29 5.08 -18.95
C LEU A 187 11.51 6.58 -19.13
N SER A 188 10.78 7.41 -18.38
CA SER A 188 10.95 8.87 -18.41
C SER A 188 12.33 9.34 -17.89
N GLY A 189 13.15 8.44 -17.35
CA GLY A 189 14.49 8.75 -16.83
C GLY A 189 14.46 9.59 -15.55
N GLY A 190 15.64 9.84 -14.98
CA GLY A 190 15.83 10.74 -13.84
C GLY A 190 15.92 10.06 -12.47
N LYS A 191 15.85 10.88 -11.41
CA LYS A 191 15.97 10.48 -9.99
C LYS A 191 14.64 9.97 -9.41
N LEU A 192 13.76 9.44 -10.24
CA LEU A 192 12.43 8.97 -9.83
C LEU A 192 12.32 7.44 -9.92
N ARG A 193 11.53 6.86 -9.02
CA ARG A 193 11.20 5.45 -8.95
C ARG A 193 9.71 5.26 -9.06
N VAL A 194 9.32 4.12 -9.62
CA VAL A 194 7.93 3.70 -9.63
C VAL A 194 7.57 3.23 -8.22
N CYS A 195 6.39 3.62 -7.77
CA CYS A 195 5.84 3.27 -6.47
C CYS A 195 4.41 2.78 -6.67
N VAL A 196 4.03 1.74 -5.94
CA VAL A 196 2.64 1.27 -5.81
C VAL A 196 2.07 1.82 -4.50
N ASP A 197 0.96 2.56 -4.55
CA ASP A 197 0.28 3.10 -3.36
C ASP A 197 -1.17 2.58 -3.26
N ALA A 198 -1.42 1.74 -2.26
CA ALA A 198 -2.70 1.07 -2.07
C ALA A 198 -3.69 1.82 -1.14
N GLU A 199 -3.37 3.04 -0.67
CA GLU A 199 -4.19 3.79 0.30
C GLU A 199 -5.66 3.88 -0.14
N ARG A 200 -5.91 4.09 -1.44
CA ARG A 200 -7.24 4.35 -2.02
C ARG A 200 -7.90 3.15 -2.71
N PHE A 201 -7.26 1.99 -2.74
CA PHE A 201 -7.73 0.84 -3.54
C PHE A 201 -8.02 -0.39 -2.69
N ARG A 202 -8.97 -1.22 -3.15
CA ARG A 202 -9.30 -2.52 -2.53
C ARG A 202 -8.27 -3.57 -2.92
N SER A 203 -7.10 -3.53 -2.29
CA SER A 203 -6.15 -4.65 -2.32
C SER A 203 -6.15 -5.31 -0.96
N ALA A 204 -6.70 -6.53 -0.82
CA ALA A 204 -6.84 -7.17 0.49
C ALA A 204 -5.49 -7.20 1.22
N VAL A 205 -4.45 -7.60 0.50
CA VAL A 205 -3.08 -7.69 1.00
C VAL A 205 -2.44 -6.34 1.40
N ARG A 206 -3.11 -5.20 1.23
CA ARG A 206 -2.65 -3.89 1.75
C ARG A 206 -2.65 -3.80 3.28
N PHE A 207 -3.35 -4.71 3.95
CA PHE A 207 -3.44 -4.76 5.42
C PHE A 207 -2.47 -5.77 6.05
N VAL A 208 -1.55 -6.34 5.28
CA VAL A 208 -0.47 -7.18 5.83
C VAL A 208 0.41 -6.30 6.71
N ASN A 209 0.44 -6.57 8.01
CA ASN A 209 1.14 -5.76 8.99
C ASN A 209 2.65 -6.03 8.99
N ARG A 210 3.40 -5.22 9.74
CA ARG A 210 4.83 -5.42 9.91
C ARG A 210 5.15 -6.49 10.95
N ALA A 211 6.12 -7.36 10.64
CA ALA A 211 6.91 -8.05 11.66
C ALA A 211 8.41 -8.06 11.31
N CYS A 212 9.27 -8.15 12.33
CA CYS A 212 10.71 -8.35 12.15
C CYS A 212 11.06 -9.79 11.72
N GLU A 213 10.17 -10.74 12.05
CA GLU A 213 10.21 -12.12 11.56
C GLU A 213 8.96 -12.40 10.70
N PRO A 214 8.93 -11.91 9.45
CA PRO A 214 7.73 -11.92 8.64
C PRO A 214 7.37 -13.31 8.10
N SER A 215 6.07 -13.58 7.97
CA SER A 215 5.56 -14.78 7.31
C SER A 215 5.50 -14.65 5.78
N VAL A 216 5.48 -13.42 5.25
CA VAL A 216 5.41 -13.11 3.82
C VAL A 216 6.40 -12.01 3.41
N HIS A 217 6.67 -11.90 2.11
CA HIS A 217 7.42 -10.79 1.52
C HIS A 217 6.70 -10.22 0.30
N LEU A 218 7.05 -8.97 -0.03
CA LEU A 218 6.62 -8.31 -1.27
C LEU A 218 7.62 -8.62 -2.38
N GLN A 219 7.14 -9.19 -3.46
CA GLN A 219 7.94 -9.52 -4.63
C GLN A 219 7.43 -8.77 -5.85
N GLU A 220 8.35 -8.10 -6.53
CA GLU A 220 8.06 -7.42 -7.79
C GLU A 220 8.14 -8.41 -8.95
N LEU A 221 7.15 -8.33 -9.84
CA LEU A 221 7.01 -9.17 -11.01
C LEU A 221 6.64 -8.34 -12.25
N ALA A 222 7.06 -8.82 -13.42
CA ALA A 222 6.71 -8.21 -14.70
C ALA A 222 6.54 -9.25 -15.81
N ASN A 223 5.59 -9.02 -16.71
CA ASN A 223 5.46 -9.78 -17.95
C ASN A 223 4.79 -8.88 -19.00
N GLY A 224 5.48 -8.66 -20.11
CA GLY A 224 5.19 -7.60 -21.05
C GLY A 224 5.27 -6.23 -20.37
N TYR A 225 4.27 -5.40 -20.61
CA TYR A 225 4.15 -4.07 -20.00
C TYR A 225 3.46 -4.07 -18.63
N ARG A 226 2.99 -5.22 -18.14
CA ARG A 226 2.35 -5.32 -16.83
C ARG A 226 3.43 -5.53 -15.78
N HIS A 227 3.53 -4.57 -14.87
CA HIS A 227 4.39 -4.64 -13.68
C HIS A 227 3.51 -4.61 -12.44
N MET A 228 3.89 -5.39 -11.44
CA MET A 228 3.11 -5.58 -10.24
C MET A 228 3.97 -5.99 -9.05
N VAL A 229 3.35 -5.91 -7.88
CA VAL A 229 3.91 -6.41 -6.63
C VAL A 229 2.94 -7.45 -6.10
N VAL A 230 3.46 -8.59 -5.65
CA VAL A 230 2.68 -9.67 -5.07
C VAL A 230 3.17 -9.97 -3.66
N VAL A 231 2.30 -10.53 -2.84
CA VAL A 231 2.66 -11.05 -1.52
C VAL A 231 2.90 -12.55 -1.63
N VAL A 232 4.05 -13.02 -1.15
CA VAL A 232 4.46 -14.43 -1.24
C VAL A 232 4.89 -14.92 0.13
N THR A 233 4.46 -16.12 0.53
CA THR A 233 4.85 -16.73 1.80
C THR A 233 6.34 -17.10 1.84
N CYS A 234 7.03 -16.69 2.91
CA CYS A 234 8.43 -17.04 3.17
C CYS A 234 8.58 -18.41 3.84
N ARG A 235 7.53 -18.84 4.53
CA ARG A 235 7.42 -20.10 5.28
C ARG A 235 5.97 -20.59 5.23
N ALA A 236 5.72 -21.81 5.70
CA ALA A 236 4.35 -22.26 5.90
C ALA A 236 3.66 -21.37 6.96
N VAL A 237 2.37 -21.12 6.75
CA VAL A 237 1.51 -20.28 7.59
C VAL A 237 0.32 -21.14 8.02
N HIS A 238 0.04 -21.16 9.32
CA HIS A 238 -1.06 -21.96 9.86
C HIS A 238 -2.40 -21.23 9.72
N ALA A 239 -3.50 -21.96 9.64
CA ALA A 239 -4.83 -21.36 9.74
C ALA A 239 -4.97 -20.60 11.08
N GLY A 240 -5.54 -19.40 11.01
CA GLY A 240 -5.65 -18.45 12.13
C GLY A 240 -4.44 -17.54 12.33
N GLU A 241 -3.32 -17.78 11.64
CA GLU A 241 -2.11 -16.98 11.79
C GLU A 241 -2.19 -15.66 10.99
N GLU A 242 -1.65 -14.59 11.57
CA GLU A 242 -1.49 -13.30 10.90
C GLU A 242 -0.40 -13.33 9.83
N LEU A 243 -0.71 -12.81 8.65
CA LEU A 243 0.28 -12.56 7.61
C LEU A 243 1.00 -11.25 7.89
N THR A 244 2.34 -11.32 7.95
CA THR A 244 3.20 -10.17 8.27
C THR A 244 4.37 -10.05 7.31
N VAL A 245 4.79 -8.81 7.03
CA VAL A 245 5.86 -8.47 6.09
C VAL A 245 6.91 -7.56 6.73
N SER A 246 8.13 -7.53 6.19
CA SER A 246 9.10 -6.50 6.57
C SER A 246 8.86 -5.22 5.75
N TYR A 247 8.70 -4.08 6.42
CA TYR A 247 8.70 -2.77 5.74
C TYR A 247 10.12 -2.20 5.57
N GLY A 248 11.17 -2.95 5.91
CA GLY A 248 12.55 -2.47 5.96
C GLY A 248 12.81 -1.50 7.12
N ASP A 249 13.91 -0.76 7.09
CA ASP A 249 14.33 0.06 8.25
C ASP A 249 13.72 1.47 8.29
N ASP A 250 12.93 1.84 7.29
CA ASP A 250 12.39 3.19 7.13
C ASP A 250 11.04 3.36 7.84
N LEU A 251 11.01 3.10 9.15
CA LEU A 251 9.79 3.22 9.93
C LEU A 251 9.58 4.61 10.50
N SER A 252 8.32 5.05 10.48
CA SER A 252 7.87 6.28 11.14
C SER A 252 7.19 6.02 12.49
N PHE A 253 7.30 4.80 13.00
CA PHE A 253 6.68 4.32 14.24
C PHE A 253 7.56 3.24 14.90
N VAL A 254 7.35 3.03 16.21
CA VAL A 254 8.02 1.98 16.98
C VAL A 254 7.38 0.63 16.67
N CYS A 255 8.19 -0.38 16.35
CA CYS A 255 7.67 -1.71 16.04
C CYS A 255 7.17 -2.42 17.30
N ARG A 256 6.05 -3.16 17.17
CA ARG A 256 5.43 -3.91 18.26
C ARG A 256 5.20 -5.37 17.90
N CYS A 257 6.04 -5.91 17.03
CA CYS A 257 5.87 -7.28 16.51
C CYS A 257 6.12 -8.38 17.56
N GLY A 258 6.69 -8.04 18.73
CA GLY A 258 6.92 -8.98 19.82
C GLY A 258 8.08 -9.96 19.60
N SER A 259 8.83 -9.84 18.50
CA SER A 259 9.97 -10.72 18.22
C SER A 259 11.19 -10.34 19.06
N ASP A 260 11.93 -11.31 19.58
CA ASP A 260 13.14 -11.10 20.39
C ASP A 260 14.27 -10.40 19.62
N VAL A 261 14.26 -10.49 18.29
CA VAL A 261 15.25 -9.84 17.40
C VAL A 261 14.79 -8.45 16.91
N CYS A 262 13.72 -7.90 17.46
CA CYS A 262 13.19 -6.60 17.04
C CYS A 262 14.12 -5.46 17.51
N VAL A 263 14.55 -4.62 16.56
CA VAL A 263 15.43 -3.46 16.82
C VAL A 263 14.76 -2.11 16.46
N HIS A 264 13.48 -2.15 16.09
CA HIS A 264 12.67 -1.01 15.65
C HIS A 264 11.58 -0.69 16.67
#